data_AF-A0A3C1ILI6-F1
#
_entry.id   AF-A0A3C1ILI6-F1
#
_cell.length_a   1.000
_cell.length_b   1.000
_cell.length_c   1.000
_cell.angle_alpha   90.00
_cell.angle_beta   90.00
_cell.angle_gamma   90.00
#
_symmetry.space_group_name_H-M   'P 1'
#
loop_
_entity.id
_entity.type
_entity.pdbx_description
1 polymer ?
#
loop_
_entity_poly.entity_id
_entity_poly.type
_entity_poly.pdbx_seq_one_letter_code
_entity_poly.pdbx_strand_id
1 'polypeptide(L)'
;MTRLAAAFLEQASHCDKLGSAFMARLLRLVAQHWPIEGALAQRLEAWPGDIGPKGASLPLRLASALHALVLNGQSAQLRSAYPPHHTNDDQLIKAVQTTLTRHGRFIENWLTHPPHPTKSPAAQG
;
A
#
# COMPACT_ATOMS: atom_id res chain seq x y z
N MET A 1 0.96 19.02 -5.81
CA MET A 1 1.05 17.54 -5.91
C MET A 1 2.47 17.15 -5.56
N THR A 2 2.67 16.24 -4.59
CA THR A 2 4.02 15.84 -4.13
C THR A 2 4.64 14.80 -5.08
N ARG A 3 5.96 14.56 -4.97
CA ARG A 3 6.64 13.52 -5.77
C ARG A 3 6.06 12.14 -5.52
N LEU A 4 5.62 11.85 -4.29
CA LEU A 4 5.06 10.55 -3.94
C LEU A 4 3.63 10.40 -4.48
N ALA A 5 2.82 11.46 -4.44
CA ALA A 5 1.53 11.48 -5.13
C ALA A 5 1.68 11.19 -6.63
N ALA A 6 2.69 11.77 -7.29
CA ALA A 6 2.97 11.51 -8.70
C ALA A 6 3.39 10.06 -8.95
N ALA A 7 4.26 9.51 -8.09
CA ALA A 7 4.68 8.12 -8.15
C ALA A 7 3.52 7.14 -7.95
N PHE A 8 2.55 7.46 -7.08
CA PHE A 8 1.33 6.65 -6.92
C PHE A 8 0.48 6.62 -8.21
N LEU A 9 0.31 7.75 -8.90
CA LEU A 9 -0.42 7.77 -10.17
C LEU A 9 0.31 6.98 -11.26
N GLU A 10 1.64 7.07 -11.31
CA GLU A 10 2.46 6.31 -12.24
C GLU A 10 2.31 4.80 -11.99
N GLN A 11 2.44 4.36 -10.74
CA GLN A 11 2.22 2.96 -10.37
C GLN A 11 0.78 2.50 -10.65
N ALA A 12 -0.21 3.37 -10.42
CA ALA A 12 -1.59 3.06 -10.75
C ALA A 12 -1.79 2.77 -12.24
N SER A 13 -1.13 3.55 -13.12
CA SER A 13 -1.15 3.30 -14.56
C SER A 13 -0.54 1.93 -14.91
N HIS A 14 0.54 1.54 -14.24
CA HIS A 14 1.15 0.22 -14.41
C HIS A 14 0.21 -0.90 -13.95
N CYS A 15 -0.41 -0.77 -12.77
CA CYS A 15 -1.39 -1.75 -12.28
C CYS A 15 -2.57 -1.92 -13.24
N ASP A 16 -3.06 -0.82 -13.83
CA ASP A 16 -4.17 -0.84 -14.78
C ASP A 16 -3.79 -1.59 -16.07
N LYS A 17 -2.61 -1.29 -16.63
CA LYS A 17 -2.06 -1.97 -17.82
C LYS A 17 -1.83 -3.45 -17.60
N LEU A 18 -1.55 -3.87 -16.36
CA LEU A 18 -1.35 -5.26 -15.97
C LEU A 18 -2.66 -5.98 -15.59
N GLY A 19 -3.82 -5.33 -15.74
CA GLY A 19 -5.13 -5.93 -15.47
C GLY A 19 -5.58 -5.88 -14.00
N SER A 20 -4.90 -5.11 -13.15
CA SER A 20 -5.24 -4.94 -11.74
C SER A 20 -6.05 -3.65 -11.51
N ALA A 21 -7.27 -3.61 -12.05
CA ALA A 21 -8.16 -2.45 -11.98
C ALA A 21 -8.41 -1.96 -10.54
N PHE A 22 -8.56 -2.90 -9.58
CA PHE A 22 -8.74 -2.56 -8.18
C PHE A 22 -7.50 -1.86 -7.58
N MET A 23 -6.30 -2.39 -7.82
CA MET A 23 -5.07 -1.80 -7.29
C MET A 23 -4.78 -0.45 -7.96
N ALA A 24 -5.10 -0.29 -9.24
CA ALA A 24 -5.04 0.99 -9.93
C ALA A 24 -5.98 2.03 -9.30
N ARG A 25 -7.24 1.66 -9.01
CA ARG A 25 -8.20 2.51 -8.29
C ARG A 25 -7.69 2.89 -6.91
N LEU A 26 -7.22 1.92 -6.12
CA LEU A 26 -6.68 2.15 -4.78
C LEU A 26 -5.52 3.15 -4.81
N LEU A 27 -4.55 2.97 -5.71
CA LEU A 27 -3.39 3.85 -5.83
C LEU A 27 -3.76 5.26 -6.29
N ARG A 28 -4.74 5.40 -7.20
CA ARG A 28 -5.27 6.71 -7.61
C ARG A 28 -5.90 7.45 -6.42
N LEU A 29 -6.69 6.76 -5.60
CA LEU A 29 -7.29 7.35 -4.40
C LEU A 29 -6.23 7.76 -3.38
N VAL A 30 -5.23 6.90 -3.15
CA VAL A 30 -4.11 7.26 -2.26
C VAL A 30 -3.41 8.51 -2.78
N ALA A 31 -3.14 8.63 -4.08
CA ALA A 31 -2.52 9.82 -4.67
C ALA A 31 -3.34 11.10 -4.49
N GLN A 32 -4.67 11.02 -4.64
CA GLN A 32 -5.58 12.17 -4.49
C GLN A 32 -5.65 12.70 -3.07
N HIS A 33 -5.51 11.81 -2.08
CA HIS A 33 -5.59 12.14 -0.66
C HIS A 33 -4.22 12.24 0.01
N TRP A 34 -3.13 12.26 -0.76
CA TRP A 34 -1.78 12.33 -0.23
C TRP A 34 -1.33 13.78 0.01
N PRO A 35 -0.65 14.10 1.13
CA PRO A 35 -0.28 13.20 2.23
C PRO A 35 -1.44 12.88 3.15
N ILE A 36 -1.52 11.62 3.58
CA ILE A 36 -2.42 11.20 4.65
C ILE A 36 -1.81 11.61 5.99
N GLU A 37 -2.64 11.96 6.96
CA GLU A 37 -2.17 12.33 8.29
C GLU A 37 -1.35 11.21 8.96
N GLY A 38 -0.28 11.61 9.65
CA GLY A 38 0.53 10.71 10.46
C GLY A 38 2.02 10.67 10.09
N ALA A 39 2.81 10.09 10.99
CA ALA A 39 4.27 10.04 10.87
C ALA A 39 4.75 9.23 9.66
N LEU A 40 3.99 8.21 9.22
CA LEU A 40 4.34 7.40 8.05
C LEU A 40 4.46 8.28 6.79
N ALA A 41 3.47 9.14 6.52
CA ALA A 41 3.50 9.97 5.32
C ALA A 41 4.68 10.94 5.31
N GLN A 42 5.01 11.54 6.46
CA GLN A 42 6.19 12.40 6.61
C GLN A 42 7.49 11.65 6.30
N ARG A 43 7.63 10.41 6.79
CA ARG A 43 8.81 9.58 6.53
C ARG A 43 8.92 9.17 5.06
N LEU A 44 7.81 8.84 4.41
CA LEU A 44 7.83 8.47 2.98
C LEU A 44 8.12 9.68 2.09
N GLU A 45 7.63 10.87 2.44
CA GLU A 45 8.00 12.11 1.74
C GLU A 45 9.50 12.43 1.92
N ALA A 46 10.03 12.23 3.12
CA ALA A 46 11.45 12.43 3.45
C ALA A 46 12.38 11.30 2.95
N TRP A 47 11.86 10.30 2.23
CA TRP A 47 12.63 9.12 1.84
C TRP A 47 13.87 9.49 0.97
N PRO A 48 15.08 9.04 1.32
CA PRO A 48 16.26 9.41 0.55
C PRO A 48 16.29 8.71 -0.82
N GLY A 49 16.70 9.44 -1.86
CA GLY A 49 16.90 8.89 -3.21
C GLY A 49 15.61 8.73 -4.02
N ASP A 50 15.63 7.78 -4.96
CA ASP A 50 14.55 7.51 -5.90
C ASP A 50 13.45 6.65 -5.26
N ILE A 51 12.23 7.18 -5.24
CA ILE A 51 11.02 6.56 -4.68
C ILE A 51 10.25 5.72 -5.71
N GLY A 52 10.57 5.88 -7.00
CA GLY A 52 9.92 5.22 -8.11
C GLY A 52 10.38 3.77 -8.31
N PRO A 53 9.93 3.12 -9.41
CA PRO A 53 10.20 1.70 -9.67
C PRO A 53 11.69 1.37 -9.85
N LYS A 54 12.54 2.36 -10.16
CA LYS A 54 14.00 2.17 -10.30
C LYS A 54 14.76 2.24 -8.98
N GLY A 55 14.11 2.70 -7.91
CA GLY A 55 14.70 2.81 -6.58
C GLY A 55 13.90 2.03 -5.54
N ALA A 56 13.37 2.74 -4.54
CA ALA A 56 12.65 2.13 -3.43
C ALA A 56 11.29 1.53 -3.81
N SER A 57 10.73 1.89 -4.97
CA SER A 57 9.42 1.41 -5.43
C SER A 57 8.32 1.61 -4.36
N LEU A 58 8.32 2.77 -3.69
CA LEU A 58 7.45 3.02 -2.54
C LEU A 58 5.96 2.80 -2.86
N PRO A 59 5.42 3.26 -4.01
CA PRO A 59 4.03 2.99 -4.37
C PRO A 59 3.67 1.51 -4.42
N LEU A 60 4.51 0.72 -5.10
CA LEU A 60 4.32 -0.72 -5.23
C LEU A 60 4.41 -1.41 -3.87
N ARG A 61 5.45 -1.09 -3.09
CA ARG A 61 5.65 -1.69 -1.76
C ARG A 61 4.53 -1.33 -0.79
N LEU A 62 4.02 -0.10 -0.83
CA LEU A 62 2.88 0.30 -0.01
C LEU A 62 1.64 -0.50 -0.38
N ALA A 63 1.37 -0.66 -1.68
CA ALA A 63 0.27 -1.46 -2.17
C ALA A 63 0.39 -2.94 -1.74
N SER A 64 1.61 -3.50 -1.82
CA SER A 64 1.90 -4.85 -1.32
C SER A 64 1.70 -4.98 0.19
N ALA A 65 2.09 -3.98 0.99
CA ALA A 65 1.91 -3.98 2.44
C ALA A 65 0.42 -3.97 2.82
N LEU A 66 -0.37 -3.12 2.17
CA LEU A 66 -1.83 -3.07 2.34
C LEU A 66 -2.48 -4.41 1.97
N HIS A 67 -2.06 -5.00 0.85
CA HIS A 67 -2.55 -6.32 0.44
C HIS A 67 -2.17 -7.43 1.43
N ALA A 68 -0.93 -7.41 1.95
CA ALA A 68 -0.48 -8.37 2.96
C ALA A 68 -1.30 -8.27 4.27
N LEU A 69 -1.64 -7.06 4.72
CA LEU A 69 -2.53 -6.86 5.88
C LEU A 69 -3.92 -7.47 5.66
N VAL A 70 -4.45 -7.41 4.44
CA VAL A 70 -5.73 -8.02 4.06
C VAL A 70 -5.64 -9.55 4.07
N LEU A 71 -4.59 -10.10 3.44
CA LEU A 71 -4.36 -11.55 3.38
C LEU A 71 -4.15 -12.16 4.77
N ASN A 72 -3.40 -11.48 5.64
CA ASN A 72 -3.13 -11.92 7.01
C ASN A 72 -4.29 -11.63 7.97
N GLY A 73 -5.40 -11.02 7.50
CA GLY A 73 -6.55 -10.69 8.34
C GLY A 73 -6.28 -9.62 9.40
N GLN A 74 -5.22 -8.83 9.25
CA GLN A 74 -4.78 -7.85 10.25
C GLN A 74 -5.55 -6.53 10.20
N SER A 75 -6.26 -6.25 9.11
CA SER A 75 -7.17 -5.10 8.99
C SER A 75 -8.53 -5.55 8.46
N ALA A 76 -9.49 -5.76 9.37
CA ALA A 76 -10.85 -6.16 9.00
C ALA A 76 -11.55 -5.09 8.13
N GLN A 77 -11.36 -3.81 8.47
CA GLN A 77 -11.92 -2.70 7.72
C GLN A 77 -11.36 -2.63 6.29
N LEU A 78 -10.05 -2.80 6.12
CA LEU A 78 -9.45 -2.83 4.78
C LEU A 78 -9.88 -4.06 3.99
N ARG A 79 -9.98 -5.23 4.66
CA ARG A 79 -10.47 -6.46 4.04
C ARG A 79 -11.90 -6.30 3.50
N SER A 80 -12.80 -5.65 4.24
CA SER A 80 -14.16 -5.36 3.79
C SER A 80 -14.23 -4.37 2.61
N ALA A 81 -13.16 -3.63 2.33
CA ALA A 81 -13.05 -2.73 1.19
C ALA A 81 -12.32 -3.36 -0.02
N TYR A 82 -11.79 -4.59 0.12
CA TYR A 82 -11.12 -5.34 -0.93
C TYR A 82 -12.07 -6.35 -1.60
N PRO A 83 -11.80 -6.75 -2.87
CA PRO A 83 -12.56 -7.80 -3.54
C PRO A 83 -12.64 -9.09 -2.70
N PRO A 84 -13.78 -9.80 -2.71
CA PRO A 84 -14.95 -9.60 -3.58
C PRO A 84 -15.95 -8.54 -3.10
N HIS A 85 -15.66 -7.81 -2.03
CA HIS A 85 -16.57 -6.79 -1.52
C HIS A 85 -16.60 -5.55 -2.43
N HIS A 86 -17.79 -4.98 -2.61
CA HIS A 86 -17.99 -3.73 -3.33
C HIS A 86 -18.07 -2.58 -2.33
N THR A 87 -17.31 -1.53 -2.57
CA THR A 87 -17.16 -0.38 -1.67
C THR A 87 -16.92 0.87 -2.51
N ASN A 88 -17.51 2.00 -2.12
CA ASN A 88 -17.31 3.27 -2.82
C ASN A 88 -15.93 3.90 -2.52
N ASP A 89 -15.56 4.95 -3.23
CA ASP A 89 -14.24 5.57 -3.09
C ASP A 89 -14.01 6.13 -1.68
N ASP A 90 -15.02 6.79 -1.09
CA ASP A 90 -14.96 7.38 0.25
C ASP A 90 -14.69 6.33 1.34
N GLN A 91 -15.38 5.19 1.26
CA GLN A 91 -15.21 4.09 2.20
C GLN A 91 -13.84 3.42 2.02
N LEU A 92 -13.39 3.24 0.78
CA LEU A 92 -12.08 2.66 0.48
C LEU A 92 -10.95 3.55 1.00
N ILE A 93 -10.98 4.84 0.70
CA ILE A 93 -9.92 5.74 1.19
C ILE A 93 -9.94 5.86 2.71
N LYS A 94 -11.12 5.90 3.35
CA LYS A 94 -11.23 5.90 4.81
C LYS A 94 -10.62 4.64 5.44
N ALA A 95 -10.85 3.47 4.82
CA ALA A 95 -10.24 2.21 5.26
C ALA A 95 -8.71 2.23 5.12
N VAL A 96 -8.21 2.77 4.01
CA VAL A 96 -6.77 2.93 3.77
C VAL A 96 -6.14 3.90 4.77
N GLN A 97 -6.70 5.09 4.97
CA GLN A 97 -6.21 6.08 5.94
C GLN A 97 -6.17 5.52 7.36
N THR A 98 -7.24 4.82 7.77
CA THR A 98 -7.32 4.15 9.07
C THR A 98 -6.23 3.08 9.19
N THR A 99 -5.99 2.31 8.13
CA THR A 99 -4.98 1.25 8.13
C THR A 99 -3.57 1.83 8.17
N LEU A 100 -3.28 2.89 7.42
CA LEU A 100 -1.98 3.57 7.44
C LEU A 100 -1.68 4.16 8.83
N THR A 101 -2.70 4.68 9.51
CA THR A 101 -2.57 5.21 10.87
C THR A 101 -2.34 4.09 11.88
N ARG A 102 -3.17 3.04 11.88
CA ARG A 102 -3.11 1.95 12.87
C ARG A 102 -1.93 1.00 12.67
N HIS A 103 -1.55 0.75 11.43
CA HIS A 103 -0.50 -0.21 11.07
C HIS A 103 0.75 0.49 10.52
N GLY A 104 0.91 1.79 10.76
CA GLY A 104 2.00 2.59 10.20
C GLY A 104 3.39 2.00 10.44
N ARG A 105 3.66 1.48 11.65
CA ARG A 105 4.93 0.83 11.99
C ARG A 105 5.16 -0.48 11.21
N PHE A 106 4.12 -1.29 11.04
CA PHE A 106 4.22 -2.52 10.23
C PHE A 106 4.53 -2.16 8.77
N ILE A 107 3.82 -1.17 8.23
CA ILE A 107 3.97 -0.72 6.85
C ILE A 107 5.35 -0.10 6.63
N GLU A 108 5.83 0.72 7.56
CA GLU A 108 7.19 1.28 7.54
C GLU A 108 8.27 0.19 7.54
N ASN A 109 8.13 -0.81 8.41
CA ASN A 109 9.02 -1.96 8.44
C ASN A 109 8.99 -2.73 7.12
N TRP A 110 7.81 -2.93 6.53
CA TRP A 110 7.65 -3.59 5.23
C TRP A 110 8.32 -2.81 4.09
N LEU A 111 8.25 -1.48 4.14
CA LEU A 111 8.85 -0.59 3.13
C LEU A 111 10.37 -0.58 3.22
N THR A 112 10.92 -0.58 4.43
CA THR A 112 12.37 -0.55 4.70
C THR A 112 13.02 -1.95 4.60
N HIS A 113 12.30 -3.00 4.97
CA HIS A 113 12.76 -4.38 4.90
C HIS A 113 11.69 -5.22 4.18
N PRO A 114 11.88 -5.58 2.89
CA PRO A 114 11.00 -6.55 2.27
C PRO A 114 11.08 -7.86 3.08
N PRO A 115 9.99 -8.63 3.20
CA PRO A 115 10.03 -9.89 3.94
C PRO A 115 11.14 -10.76 3.36
N HIS A 116 12.07 -11.19 4.23
CA HIS A 116 13.01 -12.24 3.89
C HIS A 116 12.20 -13.46 3.42
N PRO A 117 12.55 -14.12 2.30
CA PRO A 117 11.93 -15.40 1.97
C PRO A 117 12.50 -16.46 2.93
N THR A 118 11.93 -16.59 4.12
CA THR A 118 12.27 -17.66 5.05
C THR A 118 11.08 -18.58 5.28
N LYS A 119 11.00 -19.55 4.36
CA LYS A 119 10.74 -21.00 4.53
C LYS A 119 9.44 -21.45 5.21
N SER A 120 8.61 -22.15 4.43
CA SER A 120 7.62 -23.11 4.92
C SER A 120 8.24 -24.01 6.00
N PRO A 121 7.57 -24.26 7.14
CA PRO A 121 7.84 -25.47 7.89
C PRO A 121 7.37 -26.64 7.01
N ALA A 122 8.34 -27.36 6.44
CA ALA A 122 8.09 -28.69 5.91
C ALA A 122 7.43 -29.52 7.02
N ALA A 123 6.44 -30.30 6.60
CA ALA A 123 5.82 -31.34 7.39
C ALA A 123 6.90 -32.14 8.14
N GLN A 124 6.68 -32.34 9.44
CA GLN A 124 7.30 -33.43 10.16
C GLN A 124 6.16 -34.38 10.52
N GLY A 125 6.22 -35.55 9.87
CA GLY A 125 5.52 -36.76 10.33
C GLY A 125 6.32 -37.46 11.43
#